data_AF-A0A1H6RY09-F1
#
_entry.id   AF-A0A1H6RY09-F1
#
_cell.length_a   1.000
_cell.length_b   1.000
_cell.length_c   1.000
_cell.angle_alpha   90.00
_cell.angle_beta   90.00
_cell.angle_gamma   90.00
#
_symmetry.space_group_name_H-M   'P 1'
#
loop_
_entity.id
_entity.type
_entity.pdbx_description
1 polymer ?
#
loop_
_entity_poly.entity_id
_entity_poly.type
_entity_poly.pdbx_seq_one_letter_code
_entity_poly.pdbx_strand_id
1 'polypeptide(L)'
;MFNPRATTIAQTTVVDEETGESETLGGQSGPLHDPTAILYVHKADLDPNTGKLKAGVPVEPLVLRAAAGDCIDVTLENRLPEQMPDLPAYAVMAGVVKRDRDGAEGATTFNNNLMRPSAHVGLHAQLLAYDVTRADGFNVGINPEQTVPPRVAGGQYQSRTYRFYAGHLEREGKPVEDAQRNLDKIEATAVEFGALNLLPADPIKQGQKGLAGAMSVLPLASTWTEDAGMRAAATVKQSGQADYRDFSLVWHKGLNLRWASGRPVENMAAEGFGIPVDPEDNSGMAVNYRSEPLWYRFGLAPDAPFGHGGWGDLANVHMAYSNDLVGGDPVTPVLTASPGQPLRIHVTMPSGGSRAATFGLDGHLFPQEPFLAQYTENGYPIPDSGVASVRFGNNPLSRYAGAQESVLPAAHFNFLYPGAGGGNAAPGDYLYRDQAAFGNAGGLWGLLRVQQAQSGGQTGGGNGNGNGNGNNGNGRGNSR
;
A
#
# COMPACT_ATOMS: atom_id res chain seq x y z
N MET A 1 -7.75 -11.42 5.34
CA MET A 1 -8.92 -10.70 5.91
C MET A 1 -8.60 -9.22 5.83
N PHE A 2 -9.50 -8.41 5.26
CA PHE A 2 -9.27 -6.98 5.05
C PHE A 2 -9.77 -6.14 6.22
N ASN A 3 -10.91 -6.52 6.81
CA ASN A 3 -11.40 -5.93 8.05
C ASN A 3 -11.91 -7.04 8.99
N PRO A 4 -11.33 -7.21 10.18
CA PRO A 4 -11.71 -8.26 11.12
C PRO A 4 -12.95 -7.95 11.96
N ARG A 5 -13.46 -6.72 11.97
CA ARG A 5 -14.63 -6.38 12.80
C ARG A 5 -15.85 -7.14 12.31
N ALA A 6 -16.70 -7.57 13.23
CA ALA A 6 -17.98 -8.23 12.96
C ALA A 6 -19.13 -7.21 12.97
N THR A 7 -18.97 -6.09 12.25
CA THR A 7 -20.01 -5.06 12.18
C THR A 7 -21.23 -5.63 11.45
N THR A 8 -22.40 -5.46 12.04
CA THR A 8 -23.69 -5.82 11.45
C THR A 8 -24.30 -4.60 10.78
N ILE A 9 -24.71 -4.75 9.52
CA ILE A 9 -25.46 -3.75 8.77
C ILE A 9 -26.94 -4.08 8.90
N ALA A 10 -27.71 -3.21 9.53
CA ALA A 10 -29.16 -3.39 9.65
C ALA A 10 -29.81 -3.40 8.26
N GLN A 11 -30.90 -4.16 8.12
CA GLN A 11 -31.73 -4.02 6.93
C GLN A 11 -32.47 -2.69 6.98
N THR A 12 -32.46 -1.96 5.87
CA THR A 12 -33.21 -0.72 5.73
C THR A 12 -33.92 -0.71 4.39
N THR A 13 -35.14 -0.17 4.36
CA THR A 13 -35.87 0.06 3.12
C THR A 13 -35.67 1.51 2.72
N VAL A 14 -35.12 1.71 1.54
CA VAL A 14 -34.89 3.02 0.93
C VAL A 14 -35.83 3.18 -0.25
N VAL A 15 -36.20 4.41 -0.55
CA VAL A 15 -37.05 4.75 -1.70
C VAL A 15 -36.19 5.56 -2.66
N ASP A 16 -36.13 5.13 -3.91
CA ASP A 16 -35.50 5.89 -4.98
C ASP A 16 -36.32 7.17 -5.24
N GLU A 17 -35.69 8.34 -5.13
CA GLU A 17 -36.39 9.62 -5.23
C GLU A 17 -36.89 9.94 -6.64
N GLU A 18 -36.28 9.35 -7.68
CA GLU A 18 -36.63 9.61 -9.08
C GLU A 18 -37.78 8.71 -9.56
N THR A 19 -37.74 7.44 -9.18
CA THR A 19 -38.70 6.41 -9.62
C THR A 19 -39.80 6.12 -8.60
N GLY A 20 -39.57 6.41 -7.32
CA GLY A 20 -40.46 6.05 -6.21
C GLY A 20 -40.44 4.57 -5.85
N GLU A 21 -39.56 3.77 -6.46
CA GLU A 21 -39.41 2.34 -6.16
C GLU A 21 -38.69 2.14 -4.82
N SER A 22 -39.06 1.07 -4.10
CA SER A 22 -38.45 0.75 -2.81
C SER A 22 -37.49 -0.43 -2.93
N GLU A 23 -36.29 -0.30 -2.36
CA GLU A 23 -35.30 -1.36 -2.27
C GLU A 23 -34.89 -1.64 -0.82
N THR A 24 -34.60 -2.89 -0.50
CA THR A 24 -34.11 -3.29 0.82
C THR A 24 -32.62 -3.54 0.78
N LEU A 25 -31.86 -2.68 1.47
CA LEU A 25 -30.40 -2.75 1.56
C LEU A 25 -29.96 -3.40 2.87
N GLY A 26 -28.69 -3.80 2.94
CA GLY A 26 -28.06 -4.29 4.17
C GLY A 26 -28.43 -5.74 4.55
N GLY A 27 -28.47 -6.03 5.85
CA GLY A 27 -28.69 -7.38 6.39
C GLY A 27 -27.47 -8.29 6.36
N GLN A 28 -26.29 -7.72 6.05
CA GLN A 28 -25.02 -8.43 6.03
C GLN A 28 -24.21 -8.13 7.28
N SER A 29 -23.19 -8.96 7.54
CA SER A 29 -22.22 -8.69 8.60
C SER A 29 -20.82 -9.09 8.14
N GLY A 30 -19.81 -8.39 8.66
CA GLY A 30 -18.43 -8.79 8.45
C GLY A 30 -18.01 -9.97 9.33
N PRO A 31 -16.74 -10.40 9.23
CA PRO A 31 -15.60 -9.66 8.67
C PRO A 31 -15.65 -9.43 7.16
N LEU A 32 -14.89 -8.43 6.68
CA LEU A 32 -14.64 -8.23 5.26
C LEU A 32 -13.40 -9.02 4.82
N HIS A 33 -13.55 -9.88 3.82
CA HIS A 33 -12.48 -10.76 3.38
C HIS A 33 -12.54 -11.09 1.88
N ASP A 34 -11.48 -11.69 1.36
CA ASP A 34 -11.47 -12.39 0.07
C ASP A 34 -10.82 -13.76 0.29
N PRO A 35 -11.57 -14.87 0.18
CA PRO A 35 -11.01 -16.22 0.35
C PRO A 35 -10.18 -16.69 -0.85
N THR A 36 -10.20 -15.93 -1.95
CA THR A 36 -9.44 -16.19 -3.18
C THR A 36 -8.20 -15.29 -3.32
N ALA A 37 -7.85 -14.55 -2.27
CA ALA A 37 -6.75 -13.60 -2.27
C ALA A 37 -5.38 -14.27 -2.54
N ILE A 38 -4.49 -13.51 -3.16
CA ILE A 38 -3.14 -13.93 -3.55
C ILE A 38 -2.16 -12.93 -2.94
N LEU A 39 -1.07 -13.41 -2.35
CA LEU A 39 -0.09 -12.57 -1.66
C LEU A 39 1.34 -12.94 -2.04
N TYR A 40 2.21 -11.95 -2.15
CA TYR A 40 3.64 -12.17 -1.99
C TYR A 40 3.96 -12.20 -0.50
N VAL A 41 4.73 -13.19 -0.08
CA VAL A 41 5.13 -13.36 1.32
C VAL A 41 6.57 -13.87 1.38
N HIS A 42 7.27 -13.63 2.49
CA HIS A 42 8.56 -14.29 2.68
C HIS A 42 8.35 -15.79 2.89
N LYS A 43 9.15 -16.61 2.20
CA LYS A 43 9.11 -18.07 2.36
C LYS A 43 9.31 -18.51 3.82
N ALA A 44 10.09 -17.75 4.59
CA ALA A 44 10.34 -18.00 6.00
C ALA A 44 9.09 -17.81 6.88
N ASP A 45 8.08 -17.08 6.42
CA ASP A 45 6.83 -16.87 7.16
C ASP A 45 5.80 -17.98 6.95
N LEU A 46 6.05 -18.85 5.98
CA LEU A 46 5.15 -19.96 5.70
C LEU A 46 5.45 -21.14 6.64
N ASP A 47 4.39 -21.72 7.19
CA ASP A 47 4.45 -23.05 7.77
C ASP A 47 4.70 -24.06 6.62
N PRO A 48 5.81 -24.81 6.66
CA PRO A 48 6.16 -25.75 5.59
C PRO A 48 5.14 -26.89 5.41
N ASN A 49 4.35 -27.21 6.44
CA ASN A 49 3.38 -28.31 6.40
C ASN A 49 2.04 -27.84 5.82
N THR A 50 1.57 -26.67 6.24
CA THR A 50 0.23 -26.17 5.86
C THR A 50 0.25 -25.21 4.68
N GLY A 51 1.41 -24.61 4.38
CA GLY A 51 1.55 -23.55 3.39
C GLY A 51 0.87 -22.23 3.78
N LYS A 52 0.39 -22.11 5.02
CA LYS A 52 -0.23 -20.90 5.57
C LYS A 52 0.82 -20.01 6.22
N LEU A 53 0.52 -18.72 6.36
CA LEU A 53 1.33 -17.83 7.20
C LEU A 53 1.34 -18.34 8.64
N LYS A 54 2.52 -18.30 9.27
CA LYS A 54 2.69 -18.61 10.69
C LYS A 54 1.88 -17.65 11.55
N ALA A 55 1.39 -18.13 12.69
CA ALA A 55 0.70 -17.30 13.67
C ALA A 55 1.60 -16.12 14.11
N GLY A 56 1.03 -14.93 14.20
CA GLY A 56 1.74 -13.71 14.59
C GLY A 56 2.49 -13.01 13.45
N VAL A 57 2.61 -13.60 12.26
CA VAL A 57 3.13 -12.89 11.09
C VAL A 57 2.08 -11.86 10.62
N PRO A 58 2.46 -10.58 10.43
CA PRO A 58 1.53 -9.58 9.92
C PRO A 58 1.06 -9.92 8.50
N VAL A 59 -0.24 -9.77 8.25
CA VAL A 59 -0.82 -9.88 6.91
C VAL A 59 -0.77 -8.51 6.26
N GLU A 60 0.33 -8.22 5.56
CA GLU A 60 0.61 -6.98 4.82
C GLU A 60 1.31 -7.33 3.50
N PRO A 61 1.38 -6.40 2.51
CA PRO A 61 2.10 -6.63 1.26
C PRO A 61 3.59 -6.88 1.48
N LEU A 62 4.22 -7.59 0.56
CA LEU A 62 5.68 -7.73 0.58
C LEU A 62 6.31 -6.35 0.35
N VAL A 63 7.01 -5.85 1.36
CA VAL A 63 7.82 -4.63 1.27
C VAL A 63 9.28 -5.04 1.41
N LEU A 64 10.04 -4.95 0.31
CA LEU A 64 11.48 -5.20 0.30
C LEU A 64 12.24 -3.89 0.53
N ARG A 65 13.47 -4.00 1.05
CA ARG A 65 14.38 -2.85 1.19
C ARG A 65 15.77 -3.22 0.69
N ALA A 66 16.40 -2.26 0.03
CA ALA A 66 17.79 -2.35 -0.44
C ALA A 66 18.45 -0.98 -0.30
N ALA A 67 19.77 -0.93 -0.20
CA ALA A 67 20.50 0.32 -0.30
C ALA A 67 20.75 0.67 -1.78
N ALA A 68 20.83 1.96 -2.08
CA ALA A 68 21.29 2.42 -3.39
C ALA A 68 22.65 1.78 -3.72
N GLY A 69 22.80 1.29 -4.95
CA GLY A 69 24.01 0.59 -5.42
C GLY A 69 24.03 -0.92 -5.15
N ASP A 70 23.02 -1.48 -4.47
CA ASP A 70 22.93 -2.92 -4.25
C ASP A 70 22.56 -3.67 -5.55
N CYS A 71 23.18 -4.84 -5.73
CA CYS A 71 22.69 -5.89 -6.62
C CYS A 71 21.71 -6.78 -5.85
N ILE A 72 20.46 -6.84 -6.31
CA ILE A 72 19.36 -7.46 -5.59
C ILE A 72 18.94 -8.72 -6.33
N ASP A 73 19.01 -9.88 -5.65
CA ASP A 73 18.49 -11.14 -6.14
C ASP A 73 17.19 -11.50 -5.41
N VAL A 74 16.08 -11.59 -6.15
CA VAL A 74 14.78 -12.01 -5.61
C VAL A 74 14.37 -13.33 -6.24
N THR A 75 14.37 -14.41 -5.45
CA THR A 75 13.85 -15.72 -5.88
C THR A 75 12.37 -15.83 -5.57
N LEU A 76 11.52 -15.78 -6.60
CA LEU A 76 10.09 -16.00 -6.52
C LEU A 76 9.77 -17.49 -6.66
N GLU A 77 9.07 -18.07 -5.69
CA GLU A 77 8.54 -19.44 -5.73
C GLU A 77 7.02 -19.38 -5.89
N ASN A 78 6.47 -20.06 -6.90
CA ASN A 78 5.03 -20.07 -7.14
C ASN A 78 4.36 -21.21 -6.36
N ARG A 79 3.49 -20.84 -5.40
CA ARG A 79 2.68 -21.78 -4.60
C ARG A 79 1.20 -21.78 -4.95
N LEU A 80 0.81 -21.10 -6.03
CA LEU A 80 -0.57 -21.05 -6.48
C LEU A 80 -1.02 -22.42 -7.04
N PRO A 81 -2.33 -22.74 -6.94
CA PRO A 81 -2.88 -23.93 -7.57
C PRO A 81 -2.81 -23.81 -9.10
N GLU A 82 -2.80 -24.96 -9.78
CA GLU A 82 -2.85 -25.02 -11.25
C GLU A 82 -4.09 -24.35 -11.82
N GLN A 83 -5.21 -24.45 -11.10
CA GLN A 83 -6.45 -23.75 -11.41
C GLN A 83 -6.80 -22.78 -10.29
N MET A 84 -6.76 -21.48 -10.61
CA MET A 84 -7.11 -20.43 -9.65
C MET A 84 -8.61 -20.44 -9.33
N PRO A 85 -8.99 -20.40 -8.05
CA PRO A 85 -10.37 -20.14 -7.66
C PRO A 85 -10.74 -18.69 -8.01
N ASP A 86 -11.97 -18.49 -8.47
CA ASP A 86 -12.55 -17.16 -8.60
C ASP A 86 -14.01 -17.20 -8.15
N LEU A 87 -14.49 -16.10 -7.60
CA LEU A 87 -15.85 -15.96 -7.08
C LEU A 87 -16.52 -14.75 -7.73
N PRO A 88 -17.84 -14.80 -8.01
CA PRO A 88 -18.55 -13.67 -8.58
C PRO A 88 -18.42 -12.40 -7.73
N ALA A 89 -18.27 -11.26 -8.39
CA ALA A 89 -18.22 -9.94 -7.79
C ALA A 89 -19.11 -8.95 -8.54
N TYR A 90 -19.45 -7.82 -7.89
CA TYR A 90 -20.18 -6.70 -8.50
C TYR A 90 -19.27 -5.73 -9.26
N ALA A 91 -17.96 -5.98 -9.30
CA ALA A 91 -17.03 -5.19 -10.09
C ALA A 91 -17.35 -5.34 -11.59
N VAL A 92 -17.51 -4.20 -12.25
CA VAL A 92 -17.70 -4.11 -13.70
C VAL A 92 -16.41 -3.63 -14.36
N MET A 93 -16.17 -4.06 -15.59
CA MET A 93 -15.04 -3.58 -16.39
C MET A 93 -15.53 -2.66 -17.49
N ALA A 94 -14.71 -1.69 -17.89
CA ALA A 94 -14.96 -0.89 -19.07
C ALA A 94 -15.18 -1.81 -20.28
N GLY A 95 -16.28 -1.61 -20.99
CA GLY A 95 -16.73 -2.46 -22.10
C GLY A 95 -15.93 -2.28 -23.39
N VAL A 96 -14.61 -2.46 -23.34
CA VAL A 96 -13.70 -2.17 -24.46
C VAL A 96 -13.77 -3.26 -25.55
N VAL A 97 -13.98 -4.52 -25.15
CA VAL A 97 -14.02 -5.67 -26.07
C VAL A 97 -15.44 -6.23 -26.15
N LYS A 98 -16.08 -6.07 -27.32
CA LYS A 98 -17.38 -6.67 -27.62
C LYS A 98 -17.25 -8.18 -27.78
N ARG A 99 -18.06 -8.94 -27.04
CA ARG A 99 -18.15 -10.39 -27.13
C ARG A 99 -19.23 -10.81 -28.12
N ASP A 100 -20.46 -10.38 -27.91
CA ASP A 100 -21.61 -10.69 -28.78
C ASP A 100 -22.12 -9.39 -29.41
N ARG A 101 -21.50 -8.93 -30.51
CA ARG A 101 -21.77 -7.60 -31.08
C ARG A 101 -23.20 -7.44 -31.61
N ASP A 102 -23.72 -8.51 -32.19
CA ASP A 102 -24.98 -8.52 -32.94
C ASP A 102 -26.05 -9.36 -32.23
N GLY A 103 -25.95 -9.48 -30.90
CA GLY A 103 -26.94 -10.17 -30.08
C GLY A 103 -28.31 -9.46 -30.13
N ALA A 104 -29.39 -10.23 -30.03
CA ALA A 104 -30.75 -9.69 -30.05
C ALA A 104 -31.03 -8.71 -28.89
N GLU A 105 -30.38 -8.93 -27.74
CA GLU A 105 -30.43 -8.07 -26.55
C GLU A 105 -29.31 -7.01 -26.54
N GLY A 106 -28.69 -6.74 -27.69
CA GLY A 106 -27.61 -5.77 -27.86
C GLY A 106 -26.21 -6.36 -27.69
N ALA A 107 -25.22 -5.45 -27.72
CA ALA A 107 -23.81 -5.83 -27.67
C ALA A 107 -23.36 -6.16 -26.23
N THR A 108 -22.90 -7.39 -25.99
CA THR A 108 -22.27 -7.75 -24.71
C THR A 108 -20.75 -7.54 -24.75
N THR A 109 -20.12 -7.42 -23.58
CA THR A 109 -18.66 -7.26 -23.45
C THR A 109 -18.06 -8.32 -22.53
N PHE A 110 -16.74 -8.52 -22.62
CA PHE A 110 -16.04 -9.27 -21.58
C PHE A 110 -16.13 -8.51 -20.25
N ASN A 111 -16.65 -9.19 -19.23
CA ASN A 111 -16.81 -8.66 -17.89
C ASN A 111 -15.86 -9.38 -16.92
N ASN A 112 -15.63 -8.81 -15.74
CA ASN A 112 -14.74 -9.34 -14.72
C ASN A 112 -15.05 -10.80 -14.38
N ASN A 113 -16.34 -11.14 -14.20
CA ASN A 113 -16.78 -12.50 -13.86
C ASN A 113 -16.59 -13.54 -15.00
N LEU A 114 -16.21 -13.11 -16.21
CA LEU A 114 -15.93 -13.98 -17.36
C LEU A 114 -14.44 -14.29 -17.53
N MET A 115 -13.58 -13.75 -16.67
CA MET A 115 -12.14 -13.94 -16.70
C MET A 115 -11.69 -14.68 -15.44
N ARG A 116 -10.76 -15.62 -15.57
CA ARG A 116 -10.16 -16.33 -14.43
C ARG A 116 -8.76 -15.76 -14.16
N PRO A 117 -8.32 -15.64 -12.90
CA PRO A 117 -6.95 -15.24 -12.58
C PRO A 117 -5.92 -16.22 -13.15
N SER A 118 -4.79 -15.70 -13.62
CA SER A 118 -3.65 -16.53 -14.02
C SER A 118 -3.02 -17.24 -12.82
N ALA A 119 -2.72 -18.53 -13.00
CA ALA A 119 -1.92 -19.30 -12.05
C ALA A 119 -0.40 -19.07 -12.21
N HIS A 120 0.03 -18.42 -13.30
CA HIS A 120 1.42 -18.01 -13.50
C HIS A 120 1.66 -16.69 -12.76
N VAL A 121 2.75 -16.61 -12.01
CA VAL A 121 3.13 -15.40 -11.26
C VAL A 121 4.45 -14.86 -11.77
N GLY A 122 4.63 -13.55 -11.72
CA GLY A 122 5.91 -12.90 -11.97
C GLY A 122 6.16 -11.82 -10.94
N LEU A 123 7.24 -11.08 -11.07
CA LEU A 123 7.58 -9.95 -10.23
C LEU A 123 8.33 -8.92 -11.07
N HIS A 124 7.63 -7.85 -11.44
CA HIS A 124 8.24 -6.77 -12.22
C HIS A 124 8.58 -5.59 -11.32
N ALA A 125 9.85 -5.16 -11.33
CA ALA A 125 10.30 -3.99 -10.57
C ALA A 125 10.40 -2.77 -11.48
N GLN A 126 9.78 -1.67 -11.07
CA GLN A 126 9.98 -0.37 -11.71
C GLN A 126 11.35 0.22 -11.33
N LEU A 127 11.85 1.18 -12.13
CA LEU A 127 13.05 2.00 -11.90
C LEU A 127 14.41 1.27 -11.86
N LEU A 128 14.48 0.07 -11.30
CA LEU A 128 15.72 -0.69 -11.17
C LEU A 128 16.30 -1.03 -12.55
N ALA A 129 17.62 -1.08 -12.64
CA ALA A 129 18.28 -1.55 -13.85
C ALA A 129 18.32 -3.08 -13.87
N TYR A 130 17.91 -3.69 -14.98
CA TYR A 130 17.96 -5.13 -15.19
C TYR A 130 17.97 -5.49 -16.67
N ASP A 131 18.30 -6.75 -16.96
CA ASP A 131 18.19 -7.30 -18.29
C ASP A 131 16.74 -7.73 -18.56
N VAL A 132 16.05 -6.96 -19.40
CA VAL A 132 14.63 -7.17 -19.74
C VAL A 132 14.37 -8.54 -20.35
N THR A 133 15.36 -9.22 -20.92
CA THR A 133 15.20 -10.57 -21.47
C THR A 133 15.23 -11.69 -20.41
N ARG A 134 15.62 -11.35 -19.17
CA ARG A 134 15.85 -12.32 -18.08
C ARG A 134 15.09 -12.02 -16.79
N ALA A 135 14.89 -10.74 -16.47
CA ALA A 135 14.49 -10.32 -15.12
C ALA A 135 13.29 -9.36 -15.08
N ASP A 136 12.52 -9.22 -16.16
CA ASP A 136 11.35 -8.34 -16.24
C ASP A 136 10.14 -8.83 -15.45
N GLY A 137 9.93 -10.14 -15.37
CA GLY A 137 8.77 -10.73 -14.67
C GLY A 137 7.46 -10.70 -15.45
N PHE A 138 7.41 -10.07 -16.64
CA PHE A 138 6.32 -10.16 -17.60
C PHE A 138 6.67 -11.00 -18.82
N ASN A 139 5.65 -11.60 -19.44
CA ASN A 139 5.77 -12.24 -20.75
C ASN A 139 5.33 -11.25 -21.84
N VAL A 140 6.29 -10.65 -22.54
CA VAL A 140 6.02 -9.63 -23.58
C VAL A 140 6.77 -9.97 -24.87
N GLY A 141 6.05 -9.98 -25.99
CA GLY A 141 6.63 -10.15 -27.32
C GLY A 141 7.40 -11.46 -27.51
N ILE A 142 8.63 -11.37 -27.99
CA ILE A 142 9.52 -12.51 -28.26
C ILE A 142 10.51 -12.82 -27.12
N ASN A 143 10.39 -12.13 -25.98
CA ASN A 143 11.24 -12.42 -24.82
C ASN A 143 10.98 -13.86 -24.33
N PRO A 144 11.99 -14.55 -23.79
CA PRO A 144 11.78 -15.83 -23.13
C PRO A 144 10.70 -15.70 -22.05
N GLU A 145 9.99 -16.80 -21.75
CA GLU A 145 9.04 -16.80 -20.64
C GLU A 145 9.72 -16.32 -19.35
N GLN A 146 9.08 -15.40 -18.64
CA GLN A 146 9.59 -14.78 -17.41
C GLN A 146 8.74 -15.02 -16.19
N THR A 147 7.51 -15.51 -16.38
CA THR A 147 6.65 -15.94 -15.29
C THR A 147 7.08 -17.30 -14.74
N VAL A 148 6.67 -17.58 -13.51
CA VAL A 148 6.85 -18.85 -12.82
C VAL A 148 5.52 -19.62 -12.90
N PRO A 149 5.49 -20.81 -13.54
CA PRO A 149 4.27 -21.63 -13.63
C PRO A 149 3.87 -22.21 -12.27
N PRO A 150 2.60 -22.59 -12.09
CA PRO A 150 2.20 -23.36 -10.91
C PRO A 150 2.88 -24.74 -10.93
N ARG A 151 2.94 -25.42 -9.78
CA ARG A 151 3.41 -26.81 -9.77
C ARG A 151 2.41 -27.72 -10.47
N VAL A 152 2.93 -28.75 -11.14
CA VAL A 152 2.12 -29.93 -11.50
C VAL A 152 1.72 -30.66 -10.21
N ALA A 153 0.52 -31.23 -10.16
CA ALA A 153 0.03 -31.97 -9.00
C ALA A 153 1.04 -33.03 -8.52
N GLY A 154 1.42 -32.98 -7.24
CA GLY A 154 2.44 -33.87 -6.64
C GLY A 154 3.90 -33.51 -6.97
N GLY A 155 4.13 -32.52 -7.82
CA GLY A 155 5.45 -32.01 -8.17
C GLY A 155 6.01 -30.97 -7.19
N GLN A 156 7.25 -30.55 -7.45
CA GLN A 156 7.92 -29.48 -6.69
C GLN A 156 7.39 -28.10 -7.13
N TYR A 157 7.39 -27.16 -6.18
CA TYR A 157 7.13 -25.75 -6.49
C TYR A 157 8.20 -25.21 -7.45
N GLN A 158 7.76 -24.43 -8.43
CA GLN A 158 8.65 -23.82 -9.41
C GLN A 158 9.13 -22.48 -8.90
N SER A 159 10.34 -22.07 -9.29
CA SER A 159 10.92 -20.81 -8.87
C SER A 159 11.79 -20.16 -9.94
N ARG A 160 11.91 -18.83 -9.89
CA ARG A 160 12.83 -18.04 -10.72
C ARG A 160 13.49 -16.95 -9.89
N THR A 161 14.74 -16.65 -10.19
CA THR A 161 15.45 -15.50 -9.62
C THR A 161 15.44 -14.32 -10.59
N TYR A 162 14.95 -13.17 -10.11
CA TYR A 162 15.05 -11.88 -10.77
C TYR A 162 16.23 -11.11 -10.17
N ARG A 163 17.12 -10.61 -11.02
CA ARG A 163 18.29 -9.83 -10.61
C ARG A 163 18.14 -8.38 -11.04
N PHE A 164 18.25 -7.47 -10.08
CA PHE A 164 18.12 -6.04 -10.26
C PHE A 164 19.37 -5.31 -9.75
N TYR A 165 19.60 -4.10 -10.25
CA TYR A 165 20.58 -3.16 -9.71
C TYR A 165 19.87 -1.88 -9.27
N ALA A 166 20.11 -1.46 -8.02
CA ALA A 166 19.57 -0.25 -7.41
C ALA A 166 20.36 1.00 -7.84
N GLY A 167 20.33 1.29 -9.15
CA GLY A 167 21.03 2.44 -9.68
C GLY A 167 20.87 2.63 -11.18
N HIS A 168 21.63 3.58 -11.70
CA HIS A 168 21.74 3.87 -13.11
C HIS A 168 22.97 3.17 -13.70
N LEU A 169 22.81 2.56 -14.88
CA LEU A 169 23.90 1.97 -15.65
C LEU A 169 24.05 2.76 -16.95
N GLU A 170 25.21 3.37 -17.14
CA GLU A 170 25.54 4.10 -18.35
C GLU A 170 26.70 3.41 -19.08
N ARG A 171 26.64 3.37 -20.41
CA ARG A 171 27.73 2.83 -21.23
C ARG A 171 28.68 3.97 -21.60
N GLU A 172 29.97 3.84 -21.29
CA GLU A 172 31.00 4.86 -21.58
C GLU A 172 31.20 5.13 -23.10
N GLY A 173 30.65 4.26 -23.96
CA GLY A 173 30.59 4.46 -25.42
C GLY A 173 31.93 4.29 -26.16
N LYS A 174 33.01 3.99 -25.45
CA LYS A 174 34.33 3.67 -26.02
C LYS A 174 34.64 2.19 -25.75
N PRO A 175 34.78 1.34 -26.78
CA PRO A 175 35.33 0.02 -26.57
C PRO A 175 36.72 0.19 -25.98
N VAL A 176 36.99 -0.41 -24.82
CA VAL A 176 38.36 -0.53 -24.35
C VAL A 176 39.01 -1.60 -25.23
N GLU A 177 40.01 -1.23 -26.02
CA GLU A 177 40.87 -2.19 -26.72
C GLU A 177 41.73 -2.92 -25.68
N ASP A 178 41.13 -3.89 -24.99
CA ASP A 178 41.88 -4.98 -24.37
C ASP A 178 41.96 -6.10 -25.40
N ALA A 179 43.17 -6.61 -25.63
CA ALA A 179 43.61 -7.31 -26.84
C ALA A 179 42.92 -8.66 -27.15
N GLN A 180 41.77 -8.96 -26.52
CA GLN A 180 41.00 -10.18 -26.71
C GLN A 180 39.47 -9.98 -26.73
N ARG A 181 38.89 -8.84 -26.30
CA ARG A 181 37.44 -8.56 -26.38
C ARG A 181 37.14 -7.05 -26.38
N ASN A 182 36.16 -6.62 -27.19
CA ASN A 182 35.51 -5.32 -27.00
C ASN A 182 34.73 -5.34 -25.68
N LEU A 183 35.33 -4.84 -24.60
CA LEU A 183 34.65 -4.67 -23.32
C LEU A 183 34.05 -3.27 -23.29
N ASP A 184 32.72 -3.23 -23.22
CA ASP A 184 32.00 -2.01 -22.85
C ASP A 184 32.20 -1.77 -21.36
N LYS A 185 32.83 -0.64 -21.00
CA LYS A 185 32.84 -0.19 -19.62
C LYS A 185 31.45 0.39 -19.29
N ILE A 186 30.81 -0.24 -18.31
CA ILE A 186 29.53 0.20 -17.74
C ILE A 186 29.85 0.98 -16.47
N GLU A 187 29.44 2.24 -16.44
CA GLU A 187 29.52 3.09 -15.26
C GLU A 187 28.24 2.91 -14.45
N ALA A 188 28.40 2.48 -13.20
CA ALA A 188 27.30 2.19 -12.30
C ALA A 188 27.20 3.29 -11.24
N THR A 189 26.11 4.06 -11.30
CA THR A 189 25.82 5.13 -10.34
C THR A 189 24.73 4.65 -9.39
N ALA A 190 25.01 4.59 -8.10
CA ALA A 190 24.02 4.25 -7.09
C ALA A 190 22.89 5.31 -7.08
N VAL A 191 21.63 4.87 -7.07
CA VAL A 191 20.47 5.77 -7.00
C VAL A 191 19.54 5.34 -5.90
N GLU A 192 19.22 6.26 -5.01
CA GLU A 192 18.18 6.13 -4.00
C GLU A 192 16.84 6.50 -4.63
N PHE A 193 16.08 5.50 -5.06
CA PHE A 193 14.79 5.69 -5.72
C PHE A 193 13.62 5.96 -4.75
N GLY A 194 13.80 5.70 -3.45
CA GLY A 194 12.67 5.60 -2.55
C GLY A 194 11.85 4.36 -2.91
N ALA A 195 10.52 4.43 -2.79
CA ALA A 195 9.66 3.31 -3.10
C ALA A 195 9.34 3.17 -4.58
N LEU A 196 9.19 1.92 -5.01
CA LEU A 196 8.75 1.49 -6.32
C LEU A 196 7.78 0.30 -6.20
N ASN A 197 6.94 0.11 -7.21
CA ASN A 197 6.03 -1.02 -7.24
C ASN A 197 6.75 -2.31 -7.65
N LEU A 198 6.35 -3.43 -7.03
CA LEU A 198 6.57 -4.78 -7.54
C LEU A 198 5.26 -5.26 -8.15
N LEU A 199 5.15 -5.19 -9.47
CA LEU A 199 3.91 -5.44 -10.21
C LEU A 199 3.67 -6.95 -10.40
N PRO A 200 2.42 -7.41 -10.25
CA PRO A 200 2.02 -8.78 -10.61
C PRO A 200 2.02 -8.99 -12.12
N ALA A 201 2.23 -10.23 -12.57
CA ALA A 201 2.33 -10.56 -13.99
C ALA A 201 0.98 -10.55 -14.74
N ASP A 202 -0.13 -10.77 -14.03
CA ASP A 202 -1.48 -10.67 -14.57
C ASP A 202 -2.02 -9.25 -14.30
N PRO A 203 -2.14 -8.41 -15.34
CA PRO A 203 -2.50 -7.00 -15.18
C PRO A 203 -3.99 -6.79 -14.87
N ILE A 204 -4.81 -7.85 -14.91
CA ILE A 204 -6.27 -7.74 -14.75
C ILE A 204 -6.69 -8.32 -13.40
N LYS A 205 -6.39 -9.59 -13.14
CA LYS A 205 -7.03 -10.33 -12.03
C LYS A 205 -6.18 -10.44 -10.78
N GLN A 206 -4.87 -10.59 -10.90
CA GLN A 206 -4.02 -10.79 -9.71
C GLN A 206 -4.07 -9.59 -8.77
N GLY A 207 -4.04 -8.37 -9.31
CA GLY A 207 -4.21 -7.14 -8.52
C GLY A 207 -5.54 -7.07 -7.75
N GLN A 208 -6.65 -7.45 -8.40
CA GLN A 208 -7.98 -7.52 -7.77
C GLN A 208 -8.09 -8.58 -6.66
N LYS A 209 -7.18 -9.56 -6.64
CA LYS A 209 -7.02 -10.55 -5.58
C LYS A 209 -6.01 -10.13 -4.51
N GLY A 210 -5.50 -8.90 -4.60
CA GLY A 210 -4.53 -8.34 -3.67
C GLY A 210 -3.07 -8.67 -3.96
N LEU A 211 -2.72 -9.32 -5.08
CA LEU A 211 -1.29 -9.56 -5.35
C LEU A 211 -0.58 -8.24 -5.63
N ALA A 212 0.28 -7.82 -4.70
CA ALA A 212 0.98 -6.56 -4.76
C ALA A 212 2.24 -6.63 -3.89
N GLY A 213 3.28 -5.93 -4.30
CA GLY A 213 4.45 -5.69 -3.47
C GLY A 213 5.03 -4.30 -3.73
N ALA A 214 5.94 -3.91 -2.87
CA ALA A 214 6.72 -2.69 -3.01
C ALA A 214 8.17 -2.95 -2.63
N MET A 215 9.06 -2.08 -3.07
CA MET A 215 10.44 -2.04 -2.62
C MET A 215 10.84 -0.61 -2.32
N SER A 216 11.55 -0.37 -1.23
CA SER A 216 12.22 0.92 -0.96
C SER A 216 13.72 0.81 -1.19
N VAL A 217 14.25 1.63 -2.09
CA VAL A 217 15.69 1.83 -2.28
C VAL A 217 16.14 3.01 -1.43
N LEU A 218 16.81 2.69 -0.33
CA LEU A 218 17.26 3.59 0.72
C LEU A 218 18.62 4.20 0.39
N PRO A 219 19.09 5.23 1.14
CA PRO A 219 20.39 5.84 0.87
C PRO A 219 21.53 4.81 0.82
N LEU A 220 22.56 5.13 0.03
CA LEU A 220 23.79 4.34 -0.06
C LEU A 220 24.37 4.10 1.34
N ALA A 221 24.76 2.85 1.61
CA ALA A 221 25.33 2.40 2.88
C ALA A 221 24.44 2.66 4.11
N SER A 222 23.13 2.78 3.92
CA SER A 222 22.17 2.80 5.02
C SER A 222 21.92 1.40 5.59
N THR A 223 21.46 1.37 6.83
CA THR A 223 20.93 0.17 7.49
C THR A 223 19.54 0.47 8.00
N TRP A 224 18.72 -0.55 8.23
CA TRP A 224 17.36 -0.36 8.70
C TRP A 224 16.96 -1.46 9.68
N THR A 225 15.97 -1.15 10.51
CA THR A 225 15.32 -2.09 11.41
C THR A 225 13.82 -1.95 11.24
N GLU A 226 13.17 -3.02 10.78
CA GLU A 226 11.72 -3.09 10.63
C GLU A 226 11.02 -3.09 11.99
N ASP A 227 9.82 -2.53 12.03
CA ASP A 227 9.01 -2.51 13.23
C ASP A 227 8.45 -3.90 13.55
N ALA A 228 8.39 -4.22 14.85
CA ALA A 228 7.71 -5.41 15.32
C ALA A 228 6.22 -5.33 14.96
N GLY A 229 5.75 -6.24 14.09
CA GLY A 229 4.35 -6.34 13.70
C GLY A 229 3.92 -5.45 12.52
N MET A 230 4.83 -4.67 11.92
CA MET A 230 4.56 -3.89 10.71
C MET A 230 5.87 -3.74 9.90
N ARG A 231 6.18 -4.72 9.04
CA ARG A 231 7.38 -4.67 8.18
C ARG A 231 7.28 -3.60 7.10
N ALA A 232 6.09 -3.10 6.81
CA ALA A 232 5.93 -1.91 5.99
C ALA A 232 6.51 -0.64 6.64
N ALA A 233 6.90 -0.68 7.93
CA ALA A 233 7.55 0.41 8.65
C ALA A 233 8.97 0.02 9.10
N ALA A 234 9.91 0.97 9.06
CA ALA A 234 11.26 0.77 9.55
C ALA A 234 11.91 2.05 10.09
N THR A 235 12.89 1.91 10.97
CA THR A 235 13.85 2.98 11.29
C THR A 235 15.07 2.82 10.40
N VAL A 236 15.41 3.85 9.63
CA VAL A 236 16.58 3.87 8.74
C VAL A 236 17.69 4.72 9.37
N LYS A 237 18.91 4.21 9.30
CA LYS A 237 20.13 4.84 9.80
C LYS A 237 21.16 4.99 8.69
N GLN A 238 21.76 6.17 8.61
CA GLN A 238 22.87 6.45 7.70
C GLN A 238 23.91 7.31 8.43
N SER A 239 25.18 6.98 8.28
CA SER A 239 26.27 7.71 8.93
C SER A 239 26.23 9.20 8.60
N GLY A 240 26.27 10.05 9.63
CA GLY A 240 26.27 11.51 9.47
C GLY A 240 24.90 12.13 9.14
N GLN A 241 23.82 11.34 9.12
CA GLN A 241 22.44 11.80 8.96
C GLN A 241 21.63 11.45 10.20
N ALA A 242 20.53 12.18 10.42
CA ALA A 242 19.57 11.82 11.45
C ALA A 242 18.84 10.52 11.07
N ASP A 243 18.62 9.65 12.06
CA ASP A 243 17.74 8.48 11.90
C ASP A 243 16.33 8.96 11.51
N TYR A 244 15.70 8.27 10.57
CA TYR A 244 14.35 8.61 10.11
C TYR A 244 13.44 7.39 10.03
N ARG A 245 12.13 7.65 9.98
CA ARG A 245 11.09 6.62 9.82
C ARG A 245 10.75 6.42 8.35
N ASP A 246 10.79 5.19 7.87
CA ASP A 246 10.44 4.78 6.51
C ASP A 246 9.12 4.01 6.55
N PHE A 247 8.09 4.50 5.84
CA PHE A 247 6.77 3.88 5.81
C PHE A 247 6.34 3.59 4.37
N SER A 248 5.88 2.37 4.12
CA SER A 248 5.28 1.96 2.84
C SER A 248 3.77 1.80 2.98
N LEU A 249 3.02 2.60 2.22
CA LEU A 249 1.58 2.53 2.05
C LEU A 249 1.28 2.03 0.64
N VAL A 250 1.00 0.74 0.52
CA VAL A 250 0.54 0.11 -0.71
C VAL A 250 -0.98 0.28 -0.79
N TRP A 251 -1.42 1.11 -1.72
CA TRP A 251 -2.81 1.38 -2.01
C TRP A 251 -3.36 0.36 -2.97
N HIS A 252 -4.56 -0.12 -2.66
CA HIS A 252 -5.30 -1.07 -3.47
C HIS A 252 -6.64 -0.46 -3.84
N LYS A 253 -6.95 -0.50 -5.13
CA LYS A 253 -8.28 -0.32 -5.69
C LYS A 253 -8.59 -1.56 -6.53
N GLY A 254 -9.84 -1.88 -6.82
CA GLY A 254 -10.17 -3.08 -7.61
C GLY A 254 -10.40 -4.35 -6.78
N LEU A 255 -10.49 -4.28 -5.44
CA LEU A 255 -10.53 -5.50 -4.61
C LEU A 255 -11.92 -6.15 -4.56
N ASN A 256 -11.95 -7.48 -4.58
CA ASN A 256 -13.18 -8.26 -4.49
C ASN A 256 -13.54 -8.58 -3.03
N LEU A 257 -14.00 -7.58 -2.27
CA LEU A 257 -14.43 -7.78 -0.88
C LEU A 257 -15.70 -8.63 -0.78
N ARG A 258 -15.77 -9.43 0.28
CA ARG A 258 -16.91 -10.29 0.62
C ARG A 258 -17.27 -10.13 2.09
N TRP A 259 -18.57 -10.26 2.35
CA TRP A 259 -19.16 -10.40 3.68
C TRP A 259 -18.79 -11.76 4.29
N ALA A 260 -19.01 -11.93 5.59
CA ALA A 260 -18.76 -13.21 6.29
C ALA A 260 -19.50 -14.40 5.68
N SER A 261 -20.66 -14.14 5.08
CA SER A 261 -21.47 -15.13 4.36
C SER A 261 -20.83 -15.62 3.06
N GLY A 262 -19.77 -14.97 2.58
CA GLY A 262 -19.20 -15.18 1.26
C GLY A 262 -19.95 -14.46 0.14
N ARG A 263 -20.97 -13.65 0.44
CA ARG A 263 -21.64 -12.77 -0.53
C ARG A 263 -20.69 -11.63 -0.93
N PRO A 264 -20.60 -11.25 -2.22
CA PRO A 264 -19.80 -10.10 -2.61
C PRO A 264 -20.36 -8.81 -2.02
N VAL A 265 -19.48 -7.87 -1.66
CA VAL A 265 -19.86 -6.52 -1.20
C VAL A 265 -20.29 -5.69 -2.41
N GLU A 266 -21.39 -4.97 -2.26
CA GLU A 266 -22.00 -4.11 -3.26
C GLU A 266 -21.15 -2.86 -3.54
N ASN A 267 -21.36 -2.23 -4.70
CA ASN A 267 -20.71 -0.97 -5.03
C ASN A 267 -21.44 0.20 -4.35
N MET A 268 -20.74 1.32 -4.19
CA MET A 268 -21.39 2.56 -3.75
C MET A 268 -22.43 3.02 -4.78
N ALA A 269 -23.60 3.43 -4.28
CA ALA A 269 -24.77 3.78 -5.07
C ALA A 269 -24.69 5.23 -5.60
N ALA A 270 -23.93 5.42 -6.67
CA ALA A 270 -23.72 6.75 -7.23
C ALA A 270 -24.68 7.08 -8.39
N GLU A 271 -25.13 6.08 -9.14
CA GLU A 271 -26.10 6.20 -10.25
C GLU A 271 -27.37 5.37 -9.98
N GLY A 272 -27.59 4.98 -8.72
CA GLY A 272 -28.65 4.05 -8.30
C GLY A 272 -28.11 2.97 -7.36
N PHE A 273 -29.00 2.16 -6.78
CA PHE A 273 -28.63 1.16 -5.77
C PHE A 273 -27.65 0.12 -6.32
N GLY A 274 -26.44 0.10 -5.74
CA GLY A 274 -25.35 -0.76 -6.17
C GLY A 274 -24.75 -0.42 -7.55
N ILE A 275 -25.17 0.69 -8.17
CA ILE A 275 -24.70 1.14 -9.48
C ILE A 275 -23.58 2.18 -9.28
N PRO A 276 -22.32 1.85 -9.63
CA PRO A 276 -21.22 2.80 -9.59
C PRO A 276 -21.35 3.82 -10.73
N VAL A 277 -20.77 5.02 -10.58
CA VAL A 277 -20.69 6.01 -11.67
C VAL A 277 -20.00 5.42 -12.88
N ASP A 278 -18.82 4.84 -12.65
CA ASP A 278 -17.96 4.31 -13.68
C ASP A 278 -17.30 3.00 -13.20
N PRO A 279 -16.81 2.16 -14.12
CA PRO A 279 -16.04 0.97 -13.80
C PRO A 279 -14.84 1.20 -12.87
N GLU A 280 -14.31 2.41 -12.84
CA GLU A 280 -13.17 2.83 -12.04
C GLU A 280 -13.45 3.01 -10.55
N ASP A 281 -14.72 3.21 -10.18
CA ASP A 281 -15.16 3.51 -8.82
C ASP A 281 -15.83 2.34 -8.12
N ASN A 282 -16.12 1.28 -8.88
CA ASN A 282 -16.59 0.04 -8.32
C ASN A 282 -15.46 -0.66 -7.57
N SER A 283 -15.82 -1.66 -6.75
CA SER A 283 -14.91 -2.50 -5.94
C SER A 283 -14.39 -1.92 -4.62
N GLY A 284 -13.87 -2.81 -3.79
CA GLY A 284 -13.28 -2.48 -2.51
C GLY A 284 -11.89 -1.87 -2.63
N MET A 285 -11.54 -1.09 -1.61
CA MET A 285 -10.24 -0.42 -1.50
C MET A 285 -9.57 -0.76 -0.16
N ALA A 286 -8.25 -0.71 -0.14
CA ALA A 286 -7.46 -1.04 1.06
C ALA A 286 -6.09 -0.35 1.05
N VAL A 287 -5.53 -0.17 2.23
CA VAL A 287 -4.12 0.21 2.44
C VAL A 287 -3.43 -0.95 3.16
N ASN A 288 -2.36 -1.49 2.58
CA ASN A 288 -1.63 -2.65 3.13
C ASN A 288 -2.53 -3.84 3.51
N TYR A 289 -3.44 -4.25 2.62
CA TYR A 289 -4.44 -5.29 2.86
C TYR A 289 -5.39 -5.04 4.04
N ARG A 290 -5.56 -3.79 4.44
CA ARG A 290 -6.52 -3.38 5.46
C ARG A 290 -7.50 -2.38 4.87
N SER A 291 -8.78 -2.65 5.07
CA SER A 291 -9.87 -1.83 4.54
C SER A 291 -10.67 -1.28 5.72
N GLU A 292 -10.84 0.04 5.74
CA GLU A 292 -11.58 0.75 6.79
C GLU A 292 -12.68 1.64 6.19
N PRO A 293 -13.68 1.08 5.47
CA PRO A 293 -14.66 1.89 4.77
C PRO A 293 -15.54 2.68 5.75
N LEU A 294 -15.87 3.93 5.40
CA LEU A 294 -16.67 4.79 6.27
C LEU A 294 -18.10 4.25 6.44
N TRP A 295 -18.72 3.70 5.38
CA TRP A 295 -20.03 3.05 5.49
C TRP A 295 -20.00 1.91 6.51
N TYR A 296 -18.91 1.14 6.54
CA TYR A 296 -18.76 0.02 7.46
C TYR A 296 -18.59 0.47 8.91
N ARG A 297 -17.97 1.63 9.12
CA ARG A 297 -17.85 2.24 10.46
C ARG A 297 -19.17 2.80 10.97
N PHE A 298 -19.96 3.41 10.09
CA PHE A 298 -21.28 3.94 10.43
C PHE A 298 -22.39 2.87 10.47
N GLY A 299 -22.10 1.61 10.12
CA GLY A 299 -23.10 0.55 10.06
C GLY A 299 -24.11 0.73 8.92
N LEU A 300 -23.73 1.44 7.86
CA LEU A 300 -24.51 1.63 6.64
C LEU A 300 -24.22 0.53 5.62
N ALA A 301 -25.20 0.24 4.77
CA ALA A 301 -24.98 -0.57 3.59
C ALA A 301 -24.01 0.16 2.64
N PRO A 302 -23.11 -0.56 1.94
CA PRO A 302 -22.15 0.05 1.01
C PRO A 302 -22.85 0.83 -0.12
N ASP A 303 -24.04 0.38 -0.51
CA ASP A 303 -24.94 0.95 -1.51
C ASP A 303 -26.03 1.86 -0.91
N ALA A 304 -25.87 2.32 0.33
CA ALA A 304 -26.77 3.32 0.90
C ALA A 304 -26.76 4.62 0.08
N PRO A 305 -27.93 5.25 -0.15
CA PRO A 305 -28.02 6.47 -0.95
C PRO A 305 -27.26 7.63 -0.30
N PHE A 306 -26.69 8.53 -1.11
CA PHE A 306 -25.96 9.69 -0.57
C PHE A 306 -26.86 10.72 0.12
N GLY A 307 -28.14 10.76 -0.22
CA GLY A 307 -29.16 11.66 0.36
C GLY A 307 -29.90 11.06 1.56
N HIS A 308 -31.20 11.35 1.63
CA HIS A 308 -32.10 10.82 2.66
C HIS A 308 -32.17 9.29 2.62
N GLY A 309 -32.37 8.66 3.78
CA GLY A 309 -32.34 7.21 3.95
C GLY A 309 -30.94 6.60 3.96
N GLY A 310 -29.89 7.41 3.85
CA GLY A 310 -28.49 6.96 3.83
C GLY A 310 -27.52 7.99 4.41
N TRP A 311 -26.51 8.37 3.64
CA TRP A 311 -25.40 9.20 4.13
C TRP A 311 -25.83 10.59 4.61
N GLY A 312 -26.84 11.19 3.97
CA GLY A 312 -27.36 12.51 4.31
C GLY A 312 -28.01 12.61 5.69
N ASP A 313 -28.48 11.47 6.23
CA ASP A 313 -29.17 11.42 7.52
C ASP A 313 -28.25 11.08 8.71
N LEU A 314 -26.95 10.93 8.47
CA LEU A 314 -25.98 10.67 9.54
C LEU A 314 -25.82 11.90 10.44
N ALA A 315 -26.41 11.86 11.63
CA ALA A 315 -26.31 12.95 12.62
C ALA A 315 -24.88 13.14 13.18
N ASN A 316 -24.04 12.12 13.12
CA ASN A 316 -22.71 12.07 13.75
C ASN A 316 -21.56 11.94 12.74
N VAL A 317 -21.68 12.51 11.53
CA VAL A 317 -20.63 12.45 10.49
C VAL A 317 -19.24 12.90 10.96
N HIS A 318 -19.17 13.84 11.90
CA HIS A 318 -17.92 14.31 12.49
C HIS A 318 -17.13 13.21 13.23
N MET A 319 -17.78 12.09 13.56
CA MET A 319 -17.15 10.93 14.21
C MET A 319 -16.52 9.94 13.22
N ALA A 320 -16.52 10.21 11.92
CA ALA A 320 -16.07 9.27 10.87
C ALA A 320 -14.73 8.56 11.20
N TYR A 321 -13.77 9.30 11.74
CA TYR A 321 -12.44 8.81 12.10
C TYR A 321 -12.24 8.57 13.61
N SER A 322 -13.27 8.80 14.43
CA SER A 322 -13.19 8.66 15.88
C SER A 322 -13.21 7.18 16.29
N ASN A 323 -12.35 6.82 17.24
CA ASN A 323 -12.35 5.50 17.86
C ASN A 323 -13.67 5.20 18.59
N ASP A 324 -14.37 6.22 19.09
CA ASP A 324 -15.65 6.06 19.80
C ASP A 324 -16.75 5.45 18.92
N LEU A 325 -16.64 5.61 17.59
CA LEU A 325 -17.62 5.07 16.65
C LEU A 325 -17.56 3.54 16.58
N VAL A 326 -16.37 2.94 16.74
CA VAL A 326 -16.15 1.49 16.53
C VAL A 326 -15.37 0.79 17.65
N GLY A 327 -15.03 1.51 18.71
CA GLY A 327 -14.32 1.00 19.89
C GLY A 327 -12.80 0.86 19.76
N GLY A 328 -12.15 1.54 18.80
CA GLY A 328 -10.69 1.50 18.67
C GLY A 328 -10.13 2.07 17.37
N ASP A 329 -8.80 2.00 17.25
CA ASP A 329 -8.03 2.48 16.09
C ASP A 329 -8.55 1.88 14.77
N PRO A 330 -8.33 2.58 13.63
CA PRO A 330 -8.60 2.00 12.33
C PRO A 330 -7.76 0.74 12.13
N VAL A 331 -8.27 -0.21 11.32
CA VAL A 331 -7.51 -1.41 10.99
C VAL A 331 -6.48 -1.17 9.89
N THR A 332 -6.60 -0.05 9.16
CA THR A 332 -5.55 0.45 8.26
C THR A 332 -4.30 0.86 9.06
N PRO A 333 -3.12 0.95 8.42
CA PRO A 333 -1.89 1.25 9.14
C PRO A 333 -1.96 2.52 10.01
N VAL A 334 -1.52 2.40 11.25
CA VAL A 334 -1.23 3.53 12.14
C VAL A 334 0.29 3.71 12.20
N LEU A 335 0.79 4.67 11.43
CA LEU A 335 2.21 5.00 11.35
C LEU A 335 2.62 5.69 12.65
N THR A 336 3.74 5.31 13.26
CA THR A 336 4.17 5.91 14.54
C THR A 336 5.54 6.57 14.42
N ALA A 337 5.65 7.82 14.85
CA ALA A 337 6.90 8.58 14.89
C ALA A 337 6.97 9.49 16.13
N SER A 338 8.19 9.83 16.56
CA SER A 338 8.38 10.81 17.63
C SER A 338 8.18 12.25 17.13
N PRO A 339 7.73 13.19 17.98
CA PRO A 339 7.67 14.61 17.64
C PRO A 339 8.98 15.11 17.02
N GLY A 340 8.90 15.71 15.82
CA GLY A 340 10.05 16.25 15.09
C GLY A 340 10.96 15.20 14.45
N GLN A 341 10.68 13.90 14.61
CA GLN A 341 11.46 12.84 13.96
C GLN A 341 11.25 12.90 12.44
N PRO A 342 12.32 12.97 11.63
CA PRO A 342 12.18 12.93 10.18
C PRO A 342 11.51 11.63 9.75
N LEU A 343 10.68 11.70 8.72
CA LEU A 343 10.01 10.53 8.18
C LEU A 343 9.82 10.62 6.67
N ARG A 344 9.69 9.46 6.06
CA ARG A 344 9.36 9.28 4.66
C ARG A 344 8.13 8.39 4.56
N ILE A 345 7.15 8.86 3.82
CA ILE A 345 5.98 8.06 3.48
C ILE A 345 6.02 7.79 1.99
N HIS A 346 5.88 6.53 1.66
CA HIS A 346 5.87 6.02 0.32
C HIS A 346 4.47 5.56 -0.02
N VAL A 347 3.87 6.11 -1.08
CA VAL A 347 2.57 5.65 -1.58
C VAL A 347 2.81 4.95 -2.90
N THR A 348 2.47 3.67 -2.95
CA THR A 348 2.58 2.82 -4.14
C THR A 348 1.22 2.25 -4.49
N MET A 349 0.91 2.08 -5.77
CA MET A 349 -0.31 1.42 -6.22
C MET A 349 0.03 0.40 -7.31
N PRO A 350 0.47 -0.83 -6.97
CA PRO A 350 0.94 -1.80 -7.96
C PRO A 350 -0.15 -2.23 -8.96
N SER A 351 -1.42 -2.06 -8.61
CA SER A 351 -2.57 -2.31 -9.48
C SER A 351 -3.79 -1.56 -8.97
N GLY A 352 -4.80 -1.38 -9.81
CA GLY A 352 -6.08 -0.79 -9.41
C GLY A 352 -6.92 -0.29 -10.58
N GLY A 353 -7.99 0.44 -10.26
CA GLY A 353 -8.85 1.10 -11.25
C GLY A 353 -8.24 2.40 -11.80
N SER A 354 -8.70 2.83 -12.98
CA SER A 354 -8.17 3.97 -13.74
C SER A 354 -8.49 5.36 -13.17
N ARG A 355 -9.35 5.49 -12.15
CA ARG A 355 -9.59 6.79 -11.51
C ARG A 355 -8.49 7.08 -10.50
N ALA A 356 -7.85 8.23 -10.66
CA ALA A 356 -6.82 8.70 -9.75
C ALA A 356 -7.36 8.88 -8.34
N ALA A 357 -6.51 8.57 -7.36
CA ALA A 357 -6.67 8.99 -5.98
C ALA A 357 -5.74 10.17 -5.67
N THR A 358 -6.01 10.89 -4.59
CA THR A 358 -5.25 12.05 -4.14
C THR A 358 -4.77 11.84 -2.71
N PHE A 359 -3.49 11.52 -2.54
CA PHE A 359 -2.92 11.36 -1.20
C PHE A 359 -2.73 12.71 -0.51
N GLY A 360 -3.14 12.81 0.75
CA GLY A 360 -2.75 13.91 1.64
C GLY A 360 -2.48 13.41 3.05
N LEU A 361 -1.56 14.09 3.75
CA LEU A 361 -1.31 13.94 5.17
C LEU A 361 -1.59 15.28 5.85
N ASP A 362 -2.59 15.30 6.72
CA ASP A 362 -3.00 16.53 7.39
C ASP A 362 -1.85 17.12 8.21
N GLY A 363 -1.76 18.45 8.24
CA GLY A 363 -0.75 19.19 9.01
C GLY A 363 0.69 19.10 8.49
N HIS A 364 0.96 18.40 7.39
CA HIS A 364 2.29 18.20 6.85
C HIS A 364 2.39 18.63 5.39
N LEU A 365 3.37 19.48 5.08
CA LEU A 365 3.77 19.82 3.71
C LEU A 365 5.01 19.02 3.33
N PHE A 366 5.13 18.68 2.05
CA PHE A 366 6.29 17.98 1.50
C PHE A 366 6.81 18.70 0.24
N PRO A 367 8.12 18.67 -0.01
CA PRO A 367 8.69 19.05 -1.31
C PRO A 367 8.21 18.06 -2.40
N GLN A 368 7.76 18.56 -3.54
CA GLN A 368 7.32 17.73 -4.67
C GLN A 368 8.49 17.05 -5.40
N GLU A 369 9.66 17.71 -5.44
CA GLU A 369 10.84 17.23 -6.15
C GLU A 369 12.07 17.24 -5.22
N PRO A 370 12.09 16.42 -4.15
CA PRO A 370 13.18 16.40 -3.16
C PRO A 370 14.43 15.70 -3.65
N PHE A 371 14.69 15.69 -4.95
CA PHE A 371 15.77 14.92 -5.56
C PHE A 371 16.97 15.82 -5.85
N LEU A 372 18.16 15.31 -5.56
CA LEU A 372 19.43 15.96 -5.83
C LEU A 372 20.19 15.19 -6.91
N ALA A 373 20.79 15.95 -7.82
CA ALA A 373 21.73 15.43 -8.81
C ALA A 373 23.00 14.89 -8.16
N GLN A 374 23.80 14.14 -8.92
CA GLN A 374 25.05 13.56 -8.46
C GLN A 374 26.00 14.63 -7.91
N TYR A 375 26.16 15.73 -8.64
CA TYR A 375 26.95 16.87 -8.21
C TYR A 375 26.07 18.10 -8.02
N THR A 376 26.13 18.66 -6.81
CA THR A 376 25.33 19.82 -6.39
C THR A 376 26.15 20.76 -5.52
N GLU A 377 25.89 22.06 -5.61
CA GLU A 377 26.40 23.07 -4.71
C GLU A 377 25.22 23.73 -3.99
N ASN A 378 25.19 23.67 -2.65
CA ASN A 378 24.09 24.18 -1.83
C ASN A 378 22.69 23.66 -2.25
N GLY A 379 22.62 22.43 -2.75
CA GLY A 379 21.39 21.79 -3.23
C GLY A 379 21.02 22.11 -4.69
N TYR A 380 21.69 23.05 -5.34
CA TYR A 380 21.50 23.33 -6.77
C TYR A 380 22.39 22.42 -7.63
N PRO A 381 21.90 21.91 -8.78
CA PRO A 381 22.77 21.23 -9.73
C PRO A 381 23.82 22.20 -10.29
N ILE A 382 25.07 21.75 -10.40
CA ILE A 382 26.16 22.50 -11.06
C ILE A 382 26.24 22.16 -12.56
N PRO A 383 26.96 22.92 -13.40
CA PRO A 383 27.32 22.46 -14.74
C PRO A 383 27.98 21.07 -14.67
N ASP A 384 27.57 20.16 -15.56
CA ASP A 384 27.98 18.75 -15.57
C ASP A 384 27.59 17.99 -14.28
N SER A 385 26.35 18.17 -13.81
CA SER A 385 25.82 17.58 -12.56
C SER A 385 25.74 16.05 -12.51
N GLY A 386 26.20 15.34 -13.54
CA GLY A 386 26.07 13.90 -13.68
C GLY A 386 24.59 13.47 -13.76
N VAL A 387 24.27 12.33 -13.15
CA VAL A 387 22.89 11.83 -13.10
C VAL A 387 21.99 12.78 -12.29
N ALA A 388 20.84 13.16 -12.87
CA ALA A 388 20.02 14.28 -12.38
C ALA A 388 19.30 14.04 -11.04
N SER A 389 19.01 12.79 -10.67
CA SER A 389 18.28 12.43 -9.44
C SER A 389 18.85 11.17 -8.82
N VAL A 390 19.87 11.31 -7.98
CA VAL A 390 20.56 10.15 -7.36
C VAL A 390 20.19 9.93 -5.89
N ARG A 391 19.69 10.97 -5.21
CA ARG A 391 19.38 10.92 -3.78
C ARG A 391 18.31 11.89 -3.37
N PHE A 392 17.66 11.61 -2.24
CA PHE A 392 16.78 12.57 -1.60
C PHE A 392 17.58 13.64 -0.85
N GLY A 393 17.05 14.85 -0.78
CA GLY A 393 17.64 15.95 -0.02
C GLY A 393 16.87 17.24 -0.16
N ASN A 394 17.42 18.31 0.42
CA ASN A 394 16.85 19.65 0.30
C ASN A 394 17.15 20.23 -1.08
N ASN A 395 16.19 20.13 -2.00
CA ASN A 395 16.24 20.79 -3.30
C ASN A 395 15.61 22.20 -3.18
N PRO A 396 16.39 23.29 -3.25
CA PRO A 396 15.89 24.66 -3.11
C PRO A 396 14.99 25.11 -4.27
N LEU A 397 14.94 24.36 -5.37
CA LEU A 397 14.04 24.60 -6.49
C LEU A 397 12.66 23.94 -6.29
N SER A 398 12.54 23.02 -5.32
CA SER A 398 11.30 22.26 -5.12
C SER A 398 10.20 23.17 -4.59
N ARG A 399 9.01 23.00 -5.17
CA ARG A 399 7.76 23.51 -4.59
C ARG A 399 7.32 22.59 -3.46
N TYR A 400 6.56 23.16 -2.52
CA TYR A 400 5.94 22.40 -1.44
C TYR A 400 4.45 22.24 -1.71
N ALA A 401 3.93 21.05 -1.44
CA ALA A 401 2.52 20.70 -1.59
C ALA A 401 2.01 20.01 -0.32
N GLY A 402 0.68 20.06 -0.12
CA GLY A 402 -0.01 19.33 0.95
C GLY A 402 -0.75 18.07 0.45
N ALA A 403 -0.82 17.88 -0.87
CA ALA A 403 -1.48 16.74 -1.48
C ALA A 403 -0.78 16.35 -2.79
N GLN A 404 -0.84 15.06 -3.10
CA GLN A 404 -0.39 14.47 -4.36
C GLN A 404 -1.59 13.85 -5.06
N GLU A 405 -2.01 14.49 -6.14
CA GLU A 405 -3.02 13.96 -7.05
C GLU A 405 -2.44 12.88 -7.98
N SER A 406 -3.29 12.27 -8.80
CA SER A 406 -2.85 11.32 -9.84
C SER A 406 -2.15 10.06 -9.29
N VAL A 407 -2.53 9.61 -8.09
CA VAL A 407 -2.16 8.26 -7.61
C VAL A 407 -3.01 7.24 -8.39
N LEU A 408 -2.40 6.70 -9.45
CA LEU A 408 -2.99 5.77 -10.40
C LEU A 408 -2.30 4.39 -10.30
N PRO A 409 -2.85 3.34 -10.94
CA PRO A 409 -2.14 2.07 -11.08
C PRO A 409 -0.73 2.25 -11.64
N ALA A 410 0.24 1.54 -11.07
CA ALA A 410 1.67 1.66 -11.27
C ALA A 410 2.32 2.98 -10.82
N ALA A 411 1.59 3.88 -10.16
CA ALA A 411 2.16 5.08 -9.55
C ALA A 411 2.98 4.74 -8.29
N HIS A 412 4.05 5.49 -8.08
CA HIS A 412 4.84 5.48 -6.86
C HIS A 412 5.22 6.92 -6.52
N PHE A 413 5.00 7.33 -5.28
CA PHE A 413 5.34 8.66 -4.80
C PHE A 413 6.06 8.58 -3.46
N ASN A 414 7.03 9.46 -3.28
CA ASN A 414 7.92 9.48 -2.14
C ASN A 414 7.84 10.83 -1.45
N PHE A 415 7.27 10.86 -0.24
CA PHE A 415 7.04 12.08 0.52
C PHE A 415 8.08 12.21 1.62
N LEU A 416 8.93 13.22 1.52
CA LEU A 416 9.94 13.54 2.53
C LEU A 416 9.39 14.58 3.50
N TYR A 417 9.29 14.21 4.78
CA TYR A 417 8.85 15.12 5.83
C TYR A 417 10.01 15.40 6.80
N PRO A 418 10.41 16.68 6.97
CA PRO A 418 11.51 17.04 7.87
C PRO A 418 11.28 16.66 9.34
N GLY A 419 10.03 16.52 9.77
CA GLY A 419 9.68 16.13 11.13
C GLY A 419 8.20 15.75 11.26
N ALA A 420 7.92 14.76 12.11
CA ALA A 420 6.57 14.37 12.49
C ALA A 420 5.91 15.45 13.37
N GLY A 421 4.63 15.72 13.14
CA GLY A 421 3.87 16.75 13.86
C GLY A 421 3.89 18.13 13.16
N GLY A 422 4.27 18.16 11.89
CA GLY A 422 4.45 19.38 11.11
C GLY A 422 5.61 20.25 11.62
N GLY A 423 5.65 21.51 11.20
CA GLY A 423 6.74 22.44 11.55
C GLY A 423 6.87 22.76 13.04
N ASN A 424 5.85 22.46 13.85
CA ASN A 424 5.84 22.67 15.30
C ASN A 424 6.09 21.38 16.10
N ALA A 425 6.32 20.24 15.43
CA ALA A 425 6.47 18.94 16.08
C ALA A 425 5.34 18.65 17.08
N ALA A 426 4.09 18.98 16.73
CA ALA A 426 2.97 18.82 17.64
C ALA A 426 2.62 17.32 17.80
N PRO A 427 2.51 16.80 19.03
CA PRO A 427 2.00 15.46 19.27
C PRO A 427 0.52 15.35 18.90
N GLY A 428 0.10 14.19 18.41
CA GLY A 428 -1.29 13.91 18.04
C GLY A 428 -1.42 12.91 16.91
N ASP A 429 -2.66 12.59 16.56
CA ASP A 429 -3.00 11.77 15.40
C ASP A 429 -3.30 12.68 14.20
N TYR A 430 -2.63 12.40 13.09
CA TYR A 430 -2.78 13.10 11.82
C TYR A 430 -3.39 12.17 10.80
N LEU A 431 -4.46 12.60 10.15
CA LEU A 431 -5.15 11.82 9.14
C LEU A 431 -4.33 11.80 7.85
N TYR A 432 -4.02 10.61 7.35
CA TYR A 432 -3.70 10.44 5.94
C TYR A 432 -4.90 9.83 5.23
N ARG A 433 -5.22 10.31 4.03
CA ARG A 433 -6.35 9.78 3.25
C ARG A 433 -6.24 10.07 1.77
N ASP A 434 -7.06 9.37 0.99
CA ASP A 434 -7.54 9.88 -0.27
C ASP A 434 -8.43 11.11 -0.03
N GLN A 435 -8.12 12.22 -0.68
CA GLN A 435 -8.93 13.44 -0.66
C GLN A 435 -10.14 13.30 -1.61
N ALA A 436 -10.10 12.38 -2.57
CA ALA A 436 -11.25 12.06 -3.40
C ALA A 436 -12.32 11.29 -2.60
N ALA A 437 -13.60 11.61 -2.87
CA ALA A 437 -14.73 11.15 -2.06
C ALA A 437 -14.82 9.63 -1.96
N PHE A 438 -14.75 8.93 -3.11
CA PHE A 438 -14.93 7.48 -3.16
C PHE A 438 -13.79 6.70 -2.49
N GLY A 439 -12.54 7.15 -2.62
CA GLY A 439 -11.43 6.47 -1.95
C GLY A 439 -11.49 6.60 -0.44
N ASN A 440 -11.81 7.80 0.05
CA ASN A 440 -11.99 8.03 1.48
C ASN A 440 -13.15 7.18 2.04
N ALA A 441 -14.32 7.23 1.39
CA ALA A 441 -15.49 6.43 1.78
C ALA A 441 -15.23 4.91 1.67
N GLY A 442 -14.44 4.50 0.68
CA GLY A 442 -14.04 3.11 0.41
C GLY A 442 -12.92 2.57 1.31
N GLY A 443 -12.33 3.41 2.17
CA GLY A 443 -11.36 2.98 3.19
C GLY A 443 -9.89 3.24 2.87
N LEU A 444 -9.57 4.14 1.93
CA LEU A 444 -8.21 4.65 1.69
C LEU A 444 -7.85 5.77 2.67
N TRP A 445 -7.72 5.43 3.95
CA TRP A 445 -7.28 6.37 4.98
C TRP A 445 -6.62 5.64 6.16
N GLY A 446 -5.93 6.37 7.02
CA GLY A 446 -5.36 5.89 8.28
C GLY A 446 -4.69 7.03 9.03
N LEU A 447 -3.79 6.72 9.96
CA LEU A 447 -3.21 7.72 10.87
C LEU A 447 -1.69 7.73 10.83
N LEU A 448 -1.10 8.92 10.95
CA LEU A 448 0.21 9.13 11.53
C LEU A 448 0.03 9.56 12.99
N ARG A 449 0.41 8.69 13.92
CA ARG A 449 0.45 8.95 15.36
C ARG A 449 1.81 9.52 15.75
N VAL A 450 1.82 10.77 16.17
CA VAL A 450 2.99 11.49 16.65
C VAL A 450 2.98 11.50 18.17
N GLN A 451 3.84 10.70 18.76
CA GLN A 451 3.90 10.54 20.21
C GLN A 451 5.33 10.25 20.65
N GLN A 452 5.68 10.59 21.90
CA GLN A 452 6.99 10.25 22.44
C GLN A 452 7.22 8.73 22.33
N ALA A 453 8.41 8.33 21.92
CA ALA A 453 8.80 6.94 22.00
C ALA A 453 8.62 6.47 23.45
N GLN A 454 7.81 5.43 23.66
CA GLN A 454 7.73 4.82 24.99
C GLN A 454 9.14 4.31 25.32
N SER A 455 9.78 4.93 26.31
CA SER A 455 11.06 4.45 26.84
C SER A 455 10.82 3.00 27.27
N GLY A 456 11.40 2.04 26.54
CA GLY A 456 11.31 0.63 26.89
C GLY A 456 11.67 0.48 28.36
N GLY A 457 10.68 0.10 29.17
CA GLY A 457 10.86 -0.09 30.59
C GLY A 457 11.98 -1.08 30.78
N GLN A 458 13.13 -0.60 31.27
CA GLN A 458 14.02 -1.46 32.05
C GLN A 458 13.12 -2.04 33.14
N THR A 459 12.90 -3.35 33.07
CA THR A 459 12.45 -4.14 34.20
C THR A 459 13.53 -4.04 35.27
N GLY A 460 13.55 -2.92 35.97
CA GLY A 460 14.26 -2.78 37.23
C GLY A 460 13.63 -3.77 38.17
N GLY A 461 14.31 -4.90 38.37
CA GLY A 461 13.98 -5.87 39.39
C GLY A 461 13.90 -5.15 40.72
N GLY A 462 12.66 -4.89 41.17
CA GLY A 462 12.38 -4.42 42.51
C GLY A 462 12.76 -5.53 43.47
N ASN A 463 13.99 -5.48 43.96
CA ASN A 463 14.38 -6.18 45.19
C ASN A 463 13.58 -5.53 46.32
N GLY A 464 12.45 -6.16 46.65
CA GLY A 464 11.73 -5.90 47.89
C GLY A 464 12.60 -6.33 49.06
N ASN A 465 13.33 -5.37 49.64
CA ASN A 465 13.83 -5.48 51.00
C ASN A 465 13.12 -4.43 51.84
N GLY A 466 12.14 -4.90 52.60
CA GLY A 466 11.58 -4.14 53.69
C GLY A 466 12.60 -4.02 54.81
N ASN A 467 12.79 -2.81 55.32
CA ASN A 467 12.90 -2.58 56.76
C ASN A 467 12.89 -1.08 57.10
N GLY A 468 12.14 -0.74 58.15
CA GLY A 468 12.61 0.23 59.14
C GLY A 468 12.20 1.69 59.00
N ASN A 469 11.09 2.03 59.66
CA ASN A 469 10.93 3.15 60.61
C ASN A 469 11.57 4.52 60.29
N GLY A 470 10.71 5.54 60.17
CA GLY A 470 11.13 6.94 60.15
C GLY A 470 9.96 7.91 60.21
N ASN A 471 9.39 8.06 61.40
CA ASN A 471 8.39 9.06 61.77
C ASN A 471 8.90 10.51 61.55
N ASN A 472 8.17 11.36 60.83
CA ASN A 472 7.92 12.77 61.20
C ASN A 472 7.15 13.55 60.12
N GLY A 473 6.21 14.40 60.58
CA GLY A 473 6.00 15.71 59.97
C GLY A 473 4.65 15.96 59.31
N ASN A 474 3.65 16.25 60.14
CA ASN A 474 2.42 16.95 59.75
C ASN A 474 2.73 18.25 58.98
N GLY A 475 2.02 18.49 57.87
CA GLY A 475 2.06 19.75 57.13
C GLY A 475 0.87 19.90 56.20
N ARG A 476 -0.30 20.26 56.75
CA ARG A 476 -1.42 20.82 55.98
C ARG A 476 -1.04 22.21 55.50
N GLY A 477 -1.24 22.49 54.20
CA GLY A 477 -1.10 23.82 53.60
C GLY A 477 -1.89 23.91 52.31
N ASN A 478 -2.82 24.87 52.29
CA ASN A 478 -3.90 25.10 51.31
C ASN A 478 -3.43 25.69 49.97
N SER A 479 -4.27 25.46 48.94
CA SER A 479 -4.62 26.36 47.81
C SER A 479 -3.52 26.90 46.87
N ARG A 480 -3.60 26.57 45.58
CA ARG A 480 -4.42 27.25 44.56
C ARG A 480 -4.66 26.34 43.37
#